data_AF-A0A837BUU1-F1
#
_entry.id   AF-A0A837BUU1-F1
#
_cell.length_a   1.000
_cell.length_b   1.000
_cell.length_c   1.000
_cell.angle_alpha   90.00
_cell.angle_beta   90.00
_cell.angle_gamma   90.00
#
_symmetry.space_group_name_H-M   'P 1'
#
loop_
_entity.id
_entity.type
_entity.pdbx_description
1 polymer ?
#
loop_
_entity_poly.entity_id
_entity_poly.type
_entity_poly.pdbx_seq_one_letter_code
_entity_poly.pdbx_strand_id
1 'polypeptide(L)'
;MTQEDLAELSDLSVNFISRLERTKNQNISIQKLDSIARALNTTTPDIIMNAYRFKEVKVENHQDNTPVFIKKVLNELRKMSPDKAERVCKSFIILAKEINKD
;
A
#
# COMPACT_ATOMS: atom_id res chain seq x y z
N MET A 1 12.64 -20.86 -7.44
CA MET A 1 13.30 -19.82 -8.25
C MET A 1 14.69 -19.63 -7.67
N THR A 2 15.72 -19.74 -8.50
CA THR A 2 17.12 -19.53 -8.12
C THR A 2 17.48 -18.03 -8.18
N GLN A 3 18.67 -17.65 -7.69
CA GLN A 3 19.16 -16.26 -7.83
C GLN A 3 19.44 -15.93 -9.30
N GLU A 4 19.88 -16.92 -10.06
CA GLU A 4 20.11 -16.87 -11.50
C GLU A 4 18.79 -16.63 -12.26
N ASP A 5 17.74 -17.39 -11.94
CA ASP A 5 16.41 -17.20 -12.55
C ASP A 5 15.87 -15.80 -12.25
N LEU A 6 16.01 -15.33 -11.00
CA LEU A 6 15.52 -13.99 -10.62
C LEU A 6 16.30 -12.87 -11.31
N ALA A 7 17.62 -13.02 -11.40
CA ALA A 7 18.50 -12.07 -12.08
C ALA A 7 18.10 -11.94 -13.57
N GLU A 8 17.88 -13.07 -14.25
CA GLU A 8 17.41 -13.10 -15.63
C GLU A 8 16.04 -12.43 -15.79
N LEU A 9 15.06 -12.82 -14.97
CA LEU A 9 13.69 -12.32 -15.08
C LEU A 9 13.54 -10.83 -14.69
N SER A 10 14.42 -10.31 -13.86
CA SER A 10 14.39 -8.91 -13.39
C SER A 10 15.35 -7.98 -14.13
N ASP A 11 16.11 -8.49 -15.09
CA ASP A 11 17.18 -7.76 -15.79
C ASP A 11 18.20 -7.13 -14.80
N LEU A 12 18.57 -7.91 -13.78
CA LEU A 12 19.56 -7.54 -12.75
C LEU A 12 20.71 -8.54 -12.74
N SER A 13 21.88 -8.13 -12.27
CA SER A 13 23.00 -9.07 -12.17
C SER A 13 22.81 -10.04 -11.00
N VAL A 14 23.25 -11.29 -11.18
CA VAL A 14 23.27 -12.30 -10.10
C VAL A 14 24.03 -11.78 -8.87
N ASN A 15 25.13 -11.06 -9.08
CA ASN A 15 25.89 -10.42 -8.00
C ASN A 15 25.06 -9.35 -7.26
N PHE A 16 24.25 -8.57 -7.98
CA PHE A 16 23.33 -7.62 -7.35
C PHE A 16 22.29 -8.33 -6.48
N ILE A 17 21.62 -9.38 -7.00
CA ILE A 17 20.65 -10.18 -6.24
C ILE A 17 21.30 -10.84 -5.02
N SER A 18 22.45 -11.49 -5.21
CA SER A 18 23.23 -12.12 -4.14
C SER A 18 23.61 -11.13 -3.03
N ARG A 19 24.03 -9.92 -3.41
CA ARG A 19 24.32 -8.85 -2.43
C ARG A 19 23.05 -8.38 -1.74
N LEU A 20 21.97 -8.14 -2.47
CA LEU A 20 20.69 -7.66 -1.95
C LEU A 20 20.14 -8.59 -0.86
N GLU A 21 20.19 -9.91 -1.08
CA GLU A 21 19.72 -10.90 -0.08
C GLU A 21 20.62 -10.97 1.16
N ARG A 22 21.95 -10.83 0.99
CA ARG A 22 22.91 -10.94 2.10
C ARG A 22 22.93 -9.71 3.00
N THR A 23 22.63 -8.52 2.47
CA THR A 23 22.79 -7.25 3.19
C THR A 23 21.45 -6.63 3.58
N LYS A 24 21.26 -6.38 4.87
CA LYS A 24 19.99 -5.85 5.41
C LYS A 24 19.73 -4.36 5.14
N ASN A 25 20.75 -3.59 4.75
CA ASN A 25 20.70 -2.12 4.62
C ASN A 25 21.20 -1.61 3.25
N GLN A 26 20.83 -2.28 2.14
CA GLN A 26 21.10 -1.74 0.80
C GLN A 26 20.03 -0.74 0.40
N ASN A 27 20.46 0.43 -0.06
CA ASN A 27 19.59 1.34 -0.78
C ASN A 27 19.32 0.75 -2.17
N ILE A 28 18.06 0.47 -2.46
CA ILE A 28 17.59 0.01 -3.78
C ILE A 28 16.71 1.10 -4.38
N SER A 29 16.87 1.37 -5.68
CA SER A 29 15.97 2.28 -6.38
C SER A 29 14.61 1.61 -6.58
N ILE A 30 13.54 2.41 -6.62
CA ILE A 30 12.18 1.90 -6.77
C ILE A 30 11.99 1.12 -8.07
N GLN A 31 12.69 1.50 -9.15
CA GLN A 31 12.64 0.83 -10.44
C GLN A 31 13.21 -0.60 -10.38
N LYS A 32 14.29 -0.78 -9.61
CA LYS A 32 14.89 -2.12 -9.41
C LYS A 32 14.01 -2.99 -8.52
N LEU A 33 13.42 -2.39 -7.48
CA LEU A 33 12.45 -3.09 -6.63
C LEU A 33 11.21 -3.54 -7.43
N ASP A 34 10.71 -2.69 -8.33
CA ASP A 34 9.60 -3.01 -9.21
C ASP A 34 9.95 -4.10 -10.23
N SER A 35 11.17 -4.08 -10.79
CA SER A 35 11.64 -5.14 -11.69
C SER A 35 11.70 -6.50 -10.98
N ILE A 36 12.16 -6.53 -9.73
CA ILE A 36 12.15 -7.74 -8.88
C ILE A 36 10.71 -8.18 -8.57
N ALA A 37 9.81 -7.25 -8.29
CA ALA A 37 8.41 -7.57 -8.00
C ALA A 37 7.72 -8.25 -9.18
N ARG A 38 7.90 -7.71 -10.39
CA ARG A 38 7.34 -8.31 -11.60
C ARG A 38 7.93 -9.69 -11.90
N ALA A 39 9.24 -9.87 -11.71
CA ALA A 39 9.89 -11.17 -11.86
C ALA A 39 9.35 -12.24 -10.90
N LEU A 40 8.96 -11.82 -9.68
CA LEU A 40 8.29 -12.65 -8.69
C LEU A 40 6.78 -12.82 -8.92
N ASN A 41 6.25 -12.32 -10.04
CA ASN A 41 4.82 -12.30 -10.35
C ASN A 41 3.98 -11.65 -9.24
N THR A 42 4.47 -10.52 -8.69
CA THR A 42 3.81 -9.72 -7.65
C THR A 42 3.96 -8.22 -7.96
N THR A 43 3.54 -7.36 -7.04
CA THR A 43 3.64 -5.90 -7.17
C THR A 43 4.54 -5.31 -6.08
N THR A 44 5.16 -4.16 -6.35
CA THR A 44 5.95 -3.46 -5.33
C THR A 44 5.17 -3.17 -4.05
N PRO A 45 3.90 -2.67 -4.11
CA PRO A 45 3.08 -2.53 -2.91
C PRO A 45 2.92 -3.82 -2.11
N ASP A 46 2.73 -4.97 -2.76
CA ASP A 46 2.57 -6.26 -2.08
C ASP A 46 3.85 -6.69 -1.37
N ILE A 47 5.02 -6.54 -2.01
CA ILE A 47 6.32 -6.82 -1.40
C ILE A 47 6.53 -5.96 -0.14
N ILE A 48 6.27 -4.66 -0.26
CA ILE A 48 6.41 -3.70 0.84
C ILE A 48 5.45 -4.07 1.98
N MET A 49 4.16 -4.26 1.68
CA MET A 49 3.15 -4.62 2.67
C MET A 49 3.52 -5.91 3.40
N ASN A 50 3.98 -6.94 2.69
CA ASN A 50 4.40 -8.20 3.29
C ASN A 50 5.65 -8.04 4.16
N ALA A 51 6.61 -7.21 3.76
CA ALA A 51 7.80 -6.92 4.58
C ALA A 51 7.46 -6.26 5.94
N TYR A 52 6.38 -5.47 5.98
CA TYR A 52 5.86 -4.85 7.21
C TYR A 52 4.80 -5.68 7.94
N ARG A 53 4.35 -6.81 7.38
CA ARG A 53 3.43 -7.75 8.07
C ARG A 53 4.16 -8.67 9.05
N PHE A 54 5.40 -9.05 8.76
CA PHE A 54 6.20 -9.95 9.62
C PHE A 54 6.96 -9.25 10.73
N LYS A 55 7.09 -7.93 10.64
CA LYS A 55 7.32 -7.12 11.83
C LYS A 55 5.94 -6.76 12.31
N GLU A 56 5.51 -7.29 13.45
CA GLU A 56 4.63 -6.48 14.30
C GLU A 56 5.39 -5.17 14.51
N VAL A 57 5.14 -4.22 13.63
CA VAL A 57 5.40 -2.82 13.88
C VAL A 57 4.66 -2.63 15.19
N LYS A 58 5.41 -2.38 16.27
CA LYS A 58 4.88 -1.57 17.35
C LYS A 58 4.37 -0.33 16.63
N VAL A 59 3.08 -0.36 16.36
CA VAL A 59 2.32 0.78 15.89
C VAL A 59 2.65 1.80 16.96
N GLU A 60 3.54 2.75 16.67
CA GLU A 60 3.41 4.03 17.34
C GLU A 60 1.94 4.35 17.20
N ASN A 61 1.25 4.42 18.34
CA ASN A 61 -0.19 4.54 18.45
C ASN A 61 -0.68 5.75 17.65
N HIS A 62 -0.76 5.65 16.34
CA HIS A 62 -1.90 6.13 15.61
C HIS A 62 -2.97 5.10 15.91
N GLN A 63 -3.51 5.17 17.13
CA GLN A 63 -4.91 4.83 17.30
C GLN A 63 -5.61 5.55 16.15
N ASP A 64 -6.13 4.77 15.21
CA ASP A 64 -7.02 5.27 14.19
C ASP A 64 -8.26 5.77 14.94
N ASN A 65 -8.11 7.00 15.45
CA ASN A 65 -9.07 7.77 16.25
C ASN A 65 -10.23 8.25 15.38
N THR A 66 -10.28 7.84 14.11
CA THR A 66 -11.46 8.03 13.27
C THR A 66 -12.67 7.47 14.02
N PRO A 67 -13.68 8.31 14.33
CA PRO A 67 -14.83 7.85 15.09
C PRO A 67 -15.50 6.65 14.42
N VAL A 68 -16.05 5.72 15.21
CA VAL A 68 -16.66 4.47 14.72
C VAL A 68 -17.68 4.73 13.60
N PHE A 69 -18.45 5.80 13.70
CA PHE A 69 -19.44 6.16 12.68
C PHE A 69 -18.83 6.68 11.38
N ILE A 70 -17.71 7.40 11.44
CA ILE A 70 -16.96 7.79 10.23
C ILE A 70 -16.46 6.53 9.51
N LYS A 71 -15.93 5.54 10.24
CA LYS A 71 -15.52 4.25 9.65
C LYS A 71 -16.69 3.52 8.99
N LYS A 72 -17.86 3.49 9.63
CA LYS A 72 -19.07 2.88 9.07
C LYS A 72 -19.51 3.56 7.78
N VAL A 73 -19.52 4.89 7.74
CA VAL A 73 -19.86 5.65 6.53
C VAL A 73 -18.87 5.34 5.40
N LEU A 74 -17.57 5.36 5.67
CA LEU A 74 -16.55 5.01 4.66
C LEU A 74 -16.74 3.59 4.11
N ASN A 75 -17.06 2.62 4.97
CA ASN A 75 -17.33 1.25 4.54
C ASN A 75 -18.58 1.15 3.65
N GLU A 76 -19.65 1.89 3.95
CA GLU A 76 -20.84 1.89 3.09
C GLU A 76 -20.57 2.58 1.75
N LEU A 77 -19.81 3.69 1.73
CA LEU A 77 -19.43 4.37 0.49
C LEU A 77 -18.60 3.46 -0.44
N ARG A 78 -17.71 2.63 0.12
CA ARG A 78 -16.89 1.67 -0.64
C ARG A 78 -17.70 0.56 -1.31
N LYS A 79 -18.91 0.26 -0.82
CA LYS A 79 -19.81 -0.74 -1.41
C LYS A 79 -20.61 -0.20 -2.59
N MET A 80 -20.62 1.11 -2.80
CA MET A 80 -21.40 1.77 -3.86
C MET A 80 -20.59 1.87 -5.16
N SER A 81 -21.27 2.05 -6.28
CA SER A 81 -20.61 2.46 -7.53
C SER A 81 -20.04 3.88 -7.39
N PRO A 82 -18.97 4.23 -8.13
CA PRO A 82 -18.34 5.55 -8.03
C PRO A 82 -19.32 6.71 -8.14
N ASP A 83 -20.25 6.67 -9.11
CA ASP A 83 -21.23 7.73 -9.33
C ASP A 83 -22.21 7.89 -8.15
N LYS A 84 -22.59 6.77 -7.51
CA LYS A 84 -23.49 6.78 -6.35
C LYS A 84 -22.77 7.30 -5.11
N ALA A 85 -21.54 6.85 -4.87
CA ALA A 85 -20.71 7.31 -3.77
C ALA A 85 -20.46 8.82 -3.87
N GLU A 86 -20.13 9.32 -5.07
CA GLU A 86 -19.89 10.74 -5.31
C GLU A 86 -21.13 11.60 -5.02
N ARG A 87 -22.31 11.16 -5.46
CA ARG A 87 -23.58 11.85 -5.16
C ARG A 87 -23.85 11.93 -3.67
N VAL A 88 -23.63 10.84 -2.93
CA VAL A 88 -23.82 10.79 -1.47
C VAL A 88 -22.82 11.72 -0.76
N CYS A 89 -21.55 11.71 -1.16
CA CYS A 89 -20.54 12.60 -0.62
C CYS A 89 -20.88 14.08 -0.84
N LYS A 90 -21.39 14.46 -2.03
CA LYS A 90 -21.84 15.82 -2.31
C LYS A 90 -22.95 16.27 -1.35
N SER A 91 -23.93 15.40 -1.07
CA SER A 91 -24.99 15.67 -0.10
C SER A 91 -24.44 15.86 1.31
N PHE A 92 -23.51 15.01 1.77
CA PHE A 92 -22.86 15.18 3.07
C PHE A 92 -22.10 16.49 3.20
N ILE A 93 -21.41 16.93 2.14
CA ILE A 93 -20.69 18.21 2.13
C ILE A 93 -21.66 19.38 2.27
N ILE A 94 -22.81 19.34 1.60
CA ILE A 94 -23.84 20.38 1.72
C ILE A 94 -24.36 20.43 3.16
N LEU A 95 -24.78 19.29 3.72
CA LEU A 95 -25.29 19.21 5.08
C LEU A 95 -24.25 19.68 6.11
N ALA A 96 -22.99 19.28 5.96
CA ALA A 96 -21.91 19.72 6.84
C ALA A 96 -21.68 21.23 6.77
N LYS A 97 -21.84 21.86 5.59
CA LYS A 97 -21.75 23.31 5.44
C LYS A 97 -22.95 24.04 6.06
N GLU A 98 -24.13 23.44 6.05
CA GLU A 98 -25.32 24.02 6.71
C GLU A 98 -25.21 23.97 8.23
N ILE A 99 -24.71 22.86 8.79
CA ILE A 99 -24.54 22.69 10.24
C ILE A 99 -23.44 23.60 10.81
N ASN A 100 -22.40 23.91 10.03
CA ASN A 100 -21.28 24.75 10.46
C ASN A 100 -21.46 26.24 10.13
N LYS A 101 -22.67 26.69 9.79
CA LYS A 101 -22.97 28.09 9.41
C LYS A 101 -23.36 28.99 10.59
N ASP A 102 -23.23 28.51 11.82
CA ASP A 102 -23.37 29.30 13.05
C ASP A 102 -22.02 29.88 13.51
#